data_AF-A0A0E0M5Z1-F1
#
_entry.id   AF-A0A0E0M5Z1-F1
#
_cell.length_a   1.000
_cell.length_b   1.000
_cell.length_c   1.000
_cell.angle_alpha   90.00
_cell.angle_beta   90.00
_cell.angle_gamma   90.00
#
_symmetry.space_group_name_H-M   'P 1'
#
loop_
_entity.id
_entity.type
_entity.pdbx_description
1 polymer ?
#
loop_
_entity_poly.entity_id
_entity_poly.type
_entity_poly.pdbx_seq_one_letter_code
_entity_poly.pdbx_strand_id
1 'polypeptide(L)'
;MPLQGKTGTVSKVRKSSLQKKVFEMYYLGTLTASTQVEHRGASMGIELDSISRGLGTRIPIVIKEGKRRPEAPMQAAKLASEGGIIVRQHVPILTSWKEYKKDKVQFKNQLDNFIGKLSVNLSLTGEKENDVTSACVDMLKGGTRQMRYRLKKKYFDGEKCAKLKQNRENVKFHQYTGSRSYIAAAYVAKQEKYKDTEPTAIDLFKLTHCSKTKGFSDDAKKAAPVAAPKSISQQMQELQAQLEAEKEESAGLRQKVQRLEAQAEESEAKAQKQAEEIENLKKAITDTQKSAVDTQNLIRQMIAFGQTQAVGHILVICEWSLV
;
A
#
# COMPACT_ATOMS: atom_id res chain seq x y z
N MET A 1 44.08 49.07 13.43
CA MET A 1 43.33 49.82 12.38
C MET A 1 44.32 50.34 11.35
N PRO A 2 44.01 50.48 10.05
CA PRO A 2 43.10 49.74 9.15
C PRO A 2 43.83 49.29 7.82
N LEU A 3 43.52 48.14 7.22
CA LEU A 3 42.67 47.85 6.02
C LEU A 3 43.26 48.03 4.60
N GLN A 4 42.83 47.09 3.74
CA GLN A 4 42.83 47.00 2.25
C GLN A 4 44.10 46.39 1.61
N GLY A 5 44.12 45.35 0.77
CA GLY A 5 43.10 44.59 0.03
C GLY A 5 43.50 44.50 -1.46
N LYS A 6 43.71 43.27 -2.02
CA LYS A 6 43.36 42.82 -3.40
C LYS A 6 44.06 41.50 -3.83
N THR A 7 43.21 40.50 -4.13
CA THR A 7 43.15 39.58 -5.31
C THR A 7 44.46 39.12 -5.96
N GLY A 8 44.77 37.84 -6.25
CA GLY A 8 43.93 36.69 -6.58
C GLY A 8 44.19 36.23 -8.04
N THR A 9 45.00 35.18 -8.25
CA THR A 9 45.05 34.42 -9.52
C THR A 9 45.51 32.98 -9.24
N VAL A 10 44.54 32.10 -8.95
CA VAL A 10 44.76 30.65 -8.94
C VAL A 10 44.23 30.09 -10.25
N SER A 11 45.13 29.44 -10.98
CA SER A 11 44.90 28.69 -12.21
C SER A 11 43.69 27.77 -12.10
N LYS A 12 42.65 28.08 -12.87
CA LYS A 12 41.39 27.32 -12.97
C LYS A 12 41.65 26.05 -13.79
N VAL A 13 41.98 24.95 -13.12
CA VAL A 13 42.01 23.61 -13.70
C VAL A 13 40.63 23.33 -14.31
N ARG A 14 40.58 23.16 -15.62
CA ARG A 14 39.38 22.78 -16.37
C ARG A 14 38.96 21.37 -15.92
N LYS A 15 38.04 21.29 -14.95
CA LYS A 15 37.35 20.04 -14.62
C LYS A 15 36.68 19.52 -15.89
N SER A 16 37.06 18.31 -16.27
CA SER A 16 36.66 17.63 -17.49
C SER A 16 35.13 17.58 -17.60
N SER A 17 34.62 17.83 -18.81
CA SER A 17 33.21 17.72 -19.19
C SER A 17 32.56 16.38 -18.83
N LEU A 18 33.38 15.35 -18.61
CA LEU A 18 32.98 14.02 -18.15
C LEU A 18 32.43 14.04 -16.72
N GLN A 19 33.01 14.81 -15.79
CA GLN A 19 32.52 14.81 -14.40
C GLN A 19 31.16 15.52 -14.26
N LYS A 20 30.89 16.56 -15.06
CA LYS A 20 29.55 17.17 -15.11
C LYS A 20 28.50 16.24 -15.71
N LYS A 21 28.84 15.51 -16.78
CA LYS A 21 27.92 14.52 -17.39
C LYS A 21 27.63 13.35 -16.44
N VAL A 22 28.63 12.88 -15.69
CA VAL A 22 28.44 11.81 -14.70
C VAL A 22 27.59 12.28 -13.52
N PHE A 23 27.71 13.55 -13.11
CA PHE A 23 26.89 14.12 -12.03
C PHE A 23 25.43 14.35 -12.46
N GLU A 24 25.17 14.81 -13.68
CA GLU A 24 23.79 14.89 -14.23
C GLU A 24 23.14 13.51 -14.37
N MET A 25 23.92 12.49 -14.75
CA MET A 25 23.42 11.11 -14.89
C MET A 25 23.03 10.47 -13.54
N TYR A 26 23.62 10.90 -12.43
CA TYR A 26 23.38 10.33 -11.10
C TYR A 26 22.21 10.96 -10.33
N TYR A 27 21.78 12.18 -10.67
CA TYR A 27 20.74 12.92 -9.93
C TYR A 27 19.45 13.21 -10.70
N LEU A 28 19.42 13.03 -12.02
CA LEU A 28 18.17 12.99 -12.78
C LEU A 28 17.70 11.55 -12.85
N GLY A 29 16.90 11.17 -11.84
CA GLY A 29 16.16 9.92 -11.82
C GLY A 29 15.56 9.64 -13.19
N THR A 30 15.73 8.41 -13.66
CA THR A 30 15.12 7.91 -14.89
C THR A 30 13.65 8.26 -14.87
N LEU A 31 13.26 9.33 -15.56
CA LEU A 31 11.91 9.51 -16.05
C LEU A 31 11.72 8.31 -16.95
N THR A 32 11.16 7.24 -16.40
CA THR A 32 10.60 6.16 -17.18
C THR A 32 9.57 6.83 -18.05
N ALA A 33 9.96 7.20 -19.27
CA ALA A 33 9.04 7.41 -20.35
C ALA A 33 8.11 6.21 -20.27
N SER A 34 6.87 6.45 -19.84
CA SER A 34 5.81 5.48 -19.96
C SER A 34 5.72 5.24 -21.46
N THR A 35 6.51 4.29 -21.94
CA THR A 35 6.45 3.83 -23.30
C THR A 35 5.07 3.23 -23.31
N GLN A 36 4.10 3.99 -23.83
CA GLN A 36 2.81 3.42 -24.13
C GLN A 36 3.16 2.27 -25.04
N VAL A 37 3.11 1.05 -24.51
CA VAL A 37 3.29 -0.15 -25.30
C VAL A 37 2.19 -0.02 -26.33
N GLU A 38 2.59 0.33 -27.55
CA GLU A 38 1.64 0.47 -28.64
C GLU A 38 0.76 -0.76 -28.61
N HIS A 39 -0.56 -0.54 -28.64
CA HIS A 39 -1.48 -1.65 -28.73
C HIS A 39 -1.16 -2.34 -30.05
N ARG A 40 -0.41 -3.45 -29.99
CA ARG A 40 -0.15 -4.29 -31.16
C ARG A 40 -1.51 -4.53 -31.80
N GLY A 41 -1.66 -4.11 -33.05
CA GLY A 41 -2.85 -4.40 -33.84
C GLY A 41 -3.10 -5.92 -33.89
N ALA A 42 -4.25 -6.32 -34.43
CA ALA A 42 -4.55 -7.74 -34.63
C ALA A 42 -3.41 -8.40 -35.43
N SER A 43 -2.57 -9.20 -34.77
CA SER A 43 -1.56 -9.99 -35.46
C SER A 43 -2.29 -11.10 -36.20
N MET A 44 -2.51 -10.87 -37.48
CA MET A 44 -3.22 -11.77 -38.39
C MET A 44 -2.34 -12.87 -38.96
N GLY A 45 -1.14 -13.11 -38.41
CA GLY A 45 -0.24 -14.12 -38.95
C GLY A 45 0.30 -13.80 -40.36
N ILE A 46 0.30 -12.52 -40.77
CA ILE A 46 0.60 -12.06 -42.14
C ILE A 46 1.89 -12.66 -42.73
N GLU A 47 2.99 -12.64 -41.97
CA GLU A 47 4.27 -13.21 -42.41
C GLU A 47 4.20 -14.74 -42.59
N LEU A 48 3.44 -15.43 -41.73
CA LEU A 48 3.24 -16.87 -41.81
C LEU A 48 2.27 -17.28 -42.93
N ASP A 49 1.34 -16.40 -43.28
CA ASP A 49 0.46 -16.56 -44.45
C ASP A 49 1.19 -16.29 -45.74
N SER A 50 2.20 -15.41 -45.72
CA SER A 50 3.13 -15.23 -46.83
C SER A 50 3.90 -16.54 -47.11
N ILE A 51 4.39 -17.21 -46.06
CA ILE A 51 5.10 -18.51 -46.20
C ILE A 51 4.18 -19.58 -46.82
N SER A 52 2.93 -19.65 -46.37
CA SER A 52 1.98 -20.66 -46.88
C SER A 52 1.59 -20.38 -48.34
N ARG A 53 1.42 -19.10 -48.72
CA ARG A 53 1.18 -18.68 -50.11
C ARG A 53 2.40 -18.94 -50.99
N GLY A 54 3.61 -18.69 -50.50
CA GLY A 54 4.86 -18.94 -51.25
C GLY A 54 5.12 -20.41 -51.54
N LEU A 55 4.67 -21.32 -50.66
CA LEU A 55 4.78 -22.78 -50.87
C LEU A 55 3.71 -23.35 -51.82
N GLY A 56 2.66 -22.58 -52.14
CA GLY A 56 1.55 -23.01 -53.00
C GLY A 56 0.72 -24.19 -52.47
N THR A 57 1.05 -24.71 -51.30
CA THR A 57 0.43 -25.89 -50.66
C THR A 57 0.30 -25.67 -49.16
N ARG A 58 -0.66 -26.36 -48.53
CA ARG A 58 -0.83 -26.34 -47.07
C ARG A 58 0.37 -26.99 -46.41
N ILE A 59 0.89 -26.35 -45.36
CA ILE A 59 2.04 -26.87 -44.61
C ILE A 59 1.63 -28.18 -43.91
N PRO A 60 2.36 -29.29 -44.14
CA PRO A 60 2.11 -30.54 -43.44
C PRO A 60 2.61 -30.45 -42.00
N ILE A 61 1.76 -30.91 -41.09
CA ILE A 61 2.02 -30.94 -39.66
C ILE A 61 1.91 -32.39 -39.22
N VAL A 62 3.06 -32.97 -38.87
CA VAL A 62 3.15 -34.33 -38.34
C VAL A 62 3.30 -34.26 -36.83
N ILE A 63 2.32 -34.80 -36.11
CA ILE A 63 2.34 -34.89 -34.65
C ILE A 63 2.69 -36.33 -34.28
N LYS A 64 3.85 -36.50 -33.62
CA LYS A 64 4.30 -37.80 -33.09
C LYS A 64 3.55 -38.16 -31.81
N GLU A 65 3.39 -39.46 -31.56
CA GLU A 65 2.71 -39.95 -30.36
C GLU A 65 3.30 -39.36 -29.06
N GLY A 66 2.42 -38.91 -28.15
CA GLY A 66 2.78 -38.36 -26.85
C GLY A 66 3.40 -36.95 -26.88
N LYS A 67 3.71 -36.39 -28.04
CA LYS A 67 4.20 -35.00 -28.17
C LYS A 67 3.04 -34.04 -28.42
N ARG A 68 2.97 -32.97 -27.62
CA ARG A 68 1.97 -31.89 -27.77
C ARG A 68 2.15 -31.04 -29.03
N ARG A 69 3.34 -31.05 -29.62
CA ARG A 69 3.73 -30.21 -30.75
C ARG A 69 4.59 -31.02 -31.73
N PRO A 70 4.58 -30.64 -33.02
CA PRO A 70 5.53 -31.15 -34.00
C PRO A 70 6.98 -30.94 -33.57
N GLU A 71 7.86 -31.82 -34.01
CA GLU A 71 9.30 -31.74 -33.73
C GLU A 71 9.97 -30.62 -34.53
N ALA A 72 9.51 -30.40 -35.76
CA ALA A 72 10.02 -29.33 -36.61
C ALA A 72 9.59 -27.96 -36.05
N PRO A 73 10.54 -27.04 -35.75
CA PRO A 73 10.23 -25.74 -35.15
C PRO A 73 9.28 -24.89 -36.00
N MET A 74 9.44 -24.91 -37.33
CA MET A 74 8.58 -24.17 -38.27
C MET A 74 7.13 -24.66 -38.22
N GLN A 75 6.91 -25.98 -38.21
CA GLN A 75 5.57 -26.58 -38.12
C GLN A 75 4.93 -26.27 -36.77
N ALA A 76 5.69 -26.36 -35.68
CA ALA A 76 5.21 -26.04 -34.35
C ALA A 76 4.82 -24.55 -34.21
N ALA A 77 5.61 -23.64 -34.79
CA ALA A 77 5.31 -22.22 -34.81
C ALA A 77 4.03 -21.93 -35.60
N LYS A 78 3.87 -22.52 -36.79
CA LYS A 78 2.68 -22.35 -37.63
C LYS A 78 1.43 -22.93 -36.98
N LEU A 79 1.52 -24.13 -36.39
CA LEU A 79 0.40 -24.71 -35.64
C LEU A 79 -0.04 -23.78 -34.50
N ALA A 80 0.92 -23.27 -33.73
CA ALA A 80 0.65 -22.41 -32.59
C ALA A 80 0.06 -21.06 -32.98
N SER A 81 0.48 -20.48 -34.11
CA SER A 81 -0.05 -19.20 -34.60
C SER A 81 -1.50 -19.34 -35.07
N GLU A 82 -1.76 -20.28 -35.98
CA GLU A 82 -3.09 -20.50 -36.57
C GLU A 82 -4.10 -20.90 -35.49
N GLY A 83 -3.75 -21.92 -34.69
CA GLY A 83 -4.63 -22.34 -33.61
C GLY A 83 -4.80 -21.26 -32.55
N GLY A 84 -3.78 -20.44 -32.31
CA GLY A 84 -3.90 -19.27 -31.44
C GLY A 84 -4.88 -18.22 -31.95
N ILE A 85 -4.92 -17.95 -33.27
CA ILE A 85 -5.85 -17.01 -33.91
C ILE A 85 -7.28 -17.55 -33.82
N ILE A 86 -7.50 -18.79 -34.22
CA ILE A 86 -8.81 -19.43 -34.21
C ILE A 86 -9.39 -19.45 -32.79
N VAL A 87 -8.56 -19.78 -31.79
CA VAL A 87 -8.99 -19.75 -30.38
C VAL A 87 -9.46 -18.36 -29.95
N ARG A 88 -8.79 -17.29 -30.40
CA ARG A 88 -9.18 -15.92 -30.03
C ARG A 88 -10.46 -15.45 -30.71
N GLN A 89 -10.72 -15.88 -31.94
CA GLN A 89 -11.82 -15.36 -32.75
C GLN A 89 -13.09 -16.21 -32.65
N HIS A 90 -12.97 -17.52 -32.41
CA HIS A 90 -14.06 -18.46 -32.66
C HIS A 90 -14.37 -19.40 -31.51
N VAL A 91 -13.54 -19.46 -30.46
CA VAL A 91 -13.74 -20.37 -29.34
C VAL A 91 -14.38 -19.58 -28.19
N PRO A 92 -15.62 -19.90 -27.78
CA PRO A 92 -16.25 -19.26 -26.62
C PRO A 92 -15.39 -19.45 -25.37
N ILE A 93 -15.36 -18.43 -24.50
CA ILE A 93 -14.57 -18.42 -23.25
C ILE A 93 -15.50 -18.72 -22.08
N LEU A 94 -15.38 -19.92 -21.51
CA LEU A 94 -16.12 -20.32 -20.31
C LEU A 94 -15.31 -20.03 -19.03
N THR A 95 -15.96 -20.07 -17.87
CA THR A 95 -15.37 -19.72 -16.57
C THR A 95 -14.39 -20.78 -16.08
N SER A 96 -14.63 -22.05 -16.44
CA SER A 96 -13.79 -23.20 -16.06
C SER A 96 -13.62 -24.19 -17.21
N TRP A 97 -12.48 -24.89 -17.24
CA TRP A 97 -12.28 -25.98 -18.21
C TRP A 97 -13.28 -27.12 -18.01
N LYS A 98 -13.78 -27.31 -16.79
CA LYS A 98 -14.78 -28.33 -16.46
C LYS A 98 -16.10 -28.10 -17.19
N GLU A 99 -16.46 -26.84 -17.47
CA GLU A 99 -17.72 -26.49 -18.13
C GLU A 99 -17.76 -26.95 -19.58
N TYR A 100 -16.64 -26.85 -20.28
CA TYR A 100 -16.51 -27.42 -21.63
C TYR A 100 -16.77 -28.91 -21.64
N LYS A 101 -16.40 -29.64 -20.57
CA LYS A 101 -16.55 -31.10 -20.50
C LYS A 101 -17.92 -31.57 -19.99
N LYS A 102 -18.78 -30.66 -19.52
CA LYS A 102 -20.13 -31.03 -19.04
C LYS A 102 -20.94 -31.65 -20.17
N ASP A 103 -21.02 -30.93 -21.29
CA ASP A 103 -21.74 -31.37 -22.47
C ASP A 103 -20.77 -31.96 -23.48
N LYS A 104 -20.58 -33.29 -23.42
CA LYS A 104 -19.67 -34.02 -24.32
C LYS A 104 -19.96 -33.75 -25.80
N VAL A 105 -21.23 -33.58 -26.16
CA VAL A 105 -21.68 -33.29 -27.54
C VAL A 105 -21.22 -31.90 -27.98
N GLN A 106 -21.45 -30.87 -27.16
CA GLN A 106 -21.01 -29.51 -27.50
C GLN A 106 -19.50 -29.39 -27.55
N PHE A 107 -18.80 -30.05 -26.62
CA PHE A 107 -17.33 -30.11 -26.63
C PHE A 107 -16.80 -30.71 -27.93
N LYS A 108 -17.38 -31.84 -28.36
CA LYS A 108 -16.99 -32.51 -29.59
C LYS A 108 -17.25 -31.61 -30.80
N ASN A 109 -18.44 -31.01 -30.91
CA ASN A 109 -18.76 -30.07 -31.99
C ASN A 109 -17.80 -28.87 -32.03
N GLN A 110 -17.42 -28.34 -30.87
CA GLN A 110 -16.48 -27.22 -30.76
C GLN A 110 -15.06 -27.63 -31.17
N LEU A 111 -14.63 -28.83 -30.76
CA LEU A 111 -13.34 -29.39 -31.14
C LEU A 111 -13.30 -29.69 -32.64
N ASP A 112 -14.35 -30.27 -33.20
CA ASP A 112 -14.47 -30.58 -34.63
C ASP A 112 -14.48 -29.29 -35.47
N ASN A 113 -15.19 -28.24 -35.02
CA ASN A 113 -15.14 -26.93 -35.66
C ASN A 113 -13.72 -26.32 -35.61
N PHE A 114 -13.04 -26.45 -34.47
CA PHE A 114 -11.65 -25.98 -34.32
C PHE A 114 -10.68 -26.72 -35.25
N ILE A 115 -10.77 -28.06 -35.30
CA ILE A 115 -9.97 -28.91 -36.18
C ILE A 115 -10.29 -28.60 -37.65
N GLY A 116 -11.57 -28.47 -37.99
CA GLY A 116 -12.03 -28.09 -39.33
C GLY A 116 -11.41 -26.76 -39.78
N LYS A 117 -11.43 -25.74 -38.93
CA LYS A 117 -10.80 -24.44 -39.22
C LYS A 117 -9.29 -24.52 -39.36
N LEU A 118 -8.61 -25.34 -38.55
CA LEU A 118 -7.18 -25.59 -38.73
C LEU A 118 -6.89 -26.31 -40.05
N SER A 119 -7.73 -27.26 -40.44
CA SER A 119 -7.56 -28.05 -41.66
C SER A 119 -7.69 -27.23 -42.95
N VAL A 120 -8.34 -26.06 -42.89
CA VAL A 120 -8.36 -25.10 -44.01
C VAL A 120 -6.96 -24.57 -44.32
N ASN A 121 -6.16 -24.27 -43.29
CA ASN A 121 -4.85 -23.64 -43.44
C ASN A 121 -3.70 -24.66 -43.42
N LEU A 122 -3.90 -25.82 -42.79
CA LEU A 122 -2.84 -26.78 -42.46
C LEU A 122 -3.24 -28.20 -42.82
N SER A 123 -2.27 -29.00 -43.27
CA SER A 123 -2.48 -30.43 -43.48
C SER A 123 -2.08 -31.18 -42.20
N LEU A 124 -3.08 -31.51 -41.37
CA LEU A 124 -2.87 -32.19 -40.08
C LEU A 124 -2.78 -33.70 -40.30
N THR A 125 -1.64 -34.28 -39.92
CA THR A 125 -1.39 -35.72 -39.96
C THR A 125 -0.91 -36.19 -38.58
N GLY A 126 -1.60 -37.16 -38.00
CA GLY A 126 -1.16 -37.86 -36.81
C GLY A 126 -0.65 -39.25 -37.18
N GLU A 127 0.26 -39.79 -36.37
CA GLU A 127 0.61 -41.22 -36.46
C GLU A 127 -0.59 -42.09 -36.08
N LYS A 128 -1.42 -41.61 -35.13
CA LYS A 128 -2.74 -42.16 -34.79
C LYS A 128 -3.83 -41.09 -34.91
N GLU A 129 -5.07 -41.51 -35.16
CA GLU A 129 -6.25 -40.63 -35.26
C GLU A 129 -6.44 -39.74 -34.01
N ASN A 130 -6.06 -40.27 -32.84
CA ASN A 130 -6.21 -39.57 -31.56
C ASN A 130 -5.13 -38.51 -31.28
N ASP A 131 -3.99 -38.53 -31.98
CA ASP A 131 -2.85 -37.65 -31.68
C ASP A 131 -3.17 -36.19 -32.01
N VAL A 132 -3.72 -35.95 -33.20
CA VAL A 132 -4.18 -34.62 -33.65
C VAL A 132 -5.22 -34.09 -32.68
N THR A 133 -6.20 -34.93 -32.34
CA THR A 133 -7.28 -34.59 -31.40
C THR A 133 -6.72 -34.19 -30.04
N SER A 134 -5.76 -34.95 -29.49
CA SER A 134 -5.14 -34.67 -28.20
C SER A 134 -4.36 -33.34 -28.20
N ALA A 135 -3.60 -33.07 -29.27
CA ALA A 135 -2.85 -31.83 -29.43
C ALA A 135 -3.78 -30.62 -29.55
N CYS A 136 -4.86 -30.73 -30.32
CA CYS A 136 -5.88 -29.69 -30.45
C CYS A 136 -6.58 -29.41 -29.11
N VAL A 137 -6.90 -30.43 -28.33
CA VAL A 137 -7.47 -30.28 -26.97
C VAL A 137 -6.51 -29.53 -26.05
N ASP A 138 -5.23 -29.88 -26.05
CA ASP A 138 -4.23 -29.20 -25.23
C ASP A 138 -4.04 -27.73 -25.64
N MET A 139 -4.08 -27.44 -26.95
CA MET A 139 -4.07 -26.08 -27.48
C MET A 139 -5.29 -25.28 -27.04
N LEU A 140 -6.49 -25.84 -27.14
CA LEU A 140 -7.73 -25.20 -26.68
C LEU A 140 -7.67 -24.89 -25.19
N LYS A 141 -7.20 -25.85 -24.37
CA LYS A 141 -7.04 -25.68 -22.93
C LYS A 141 -6.05 -24.57 -22.58
N GLY A 142 -4.90 -24.54 -23.26
CA GLY A 142 -3.89 -23.50 -23.09
C GLY A 142 -4.40 -22.12 -23.51
N GLY A 143 -5.00 -22.02 -24.69
CA GLY A 143 -5.48 -20.76 -25.26
C GLY A 143 -6.65 -20.16 -24.47
N THR A 144 -7.65 -20.96 -24.12
CA THR A 144 -8.80 -20.49 -23.29
C THR A 144 -8.35 -20.03 -21.91
N ARG A 145 -7.41 -20.72 -21.27
CA ARG A 145 -6.80 -20.29 -20.00
C ARG A 145 -6.13 -18.91 -20.13
N GLN A 146 -5.34 -18.72 -21.19
CA GLN A 146 -4.65 -17.45 -21.41
C GLN A 146 -5.62 -16.31 -21.69
N MET A 147 -6.67 -16.55 -22.49
CA MET A 147 -7.72 -15.55 -22.73
C MET A 147 -8.45 -15.19 -21.44
N ARG A 148 -8.82 -16.17 -20.62
CA ARG A 148 -9.46 -15.93 -19.32
C ARG A 148 -8.56 -15.10 -18.40
N TYR A 149 -7.26 -15.40 -18.36
CA TYR A 149 -6.30 -14.60 -17.59
C TYR A 149 -6.24 -13.14 -18.08
N ARG A 150 -6.21 -12.92 -19.41
CA ARG A 150 -6.22 -11.57 -19.99
C ARG A 150 -7.51 -10.81 -19.67
N LEU A 151 -8.66 -11.47 -19.76
CA LEU A 151 -9.95 -10.88 -19.39
C LEU A 151 -10.00 -10.54 -17.90
N LYS A 152 -9.56 -11.46 -17.03
CA LYS A 152 -9.45 -11.22 -15.59
C LYS A 152 -8.55 -10.00 -15.30
N LYS A 153 -7.38 -9.97 -15.93
CA LYS A 153 -6.43 -8.87 -15.77
C LYS A 153 -7.00 -7.51 -16.22
N LYS A 154 -7.73 -7.49 -17.35
CA LYS A 154 -8.28 -6.26 -17.93
C LYS A 154 -9.48 -5.71 -17.16
N TYR A 155 -10.39 -6.58 -16.72
CA TYR A 155 -11.70 -6.17 -16.19
C TYR A 155 -11.87 -6.37 -14.69
N PHE A 156 -11.09 -7.25 -14.05
CA PHE A 156 -11.31 -7.64 -12.64
C PHE A 156 -10.14 -7.28 -11.70
N ASP A 157 -8.92 -7.23 -12.21
CA ASP A 157 -7.72 -7.04 -11.37
C ASP A 157 -7.29 -5.57 -11.20
N GLY A 158 -7.90 -4.62 -11.92
CA GLY A 158 -7.55 -3.20 -11.90
C GLY A 158 -7.67 -2.54 -10.52
N GLU A 159 -8.75 -2.81 -9.78
CA GLU A 159 -8.99 -2.21 -8.46
C GLU A 159 -8.35 -2.97 -7.30
N LYS A 160 -8.28 -4.32 -7.40
CA LYS A 160 -7.76 -5.18 -6.32
C LYS A 160 -6.23 -5.22 -6.29
N CYS A 161 -5.55 -5.16 -7.45
CA CYS A 161 -4.09 -5.18 -7.49
C CYS A 161 -3.46 -3.89 -6.98
N ALA A 162 -4.10 -2.72 -7.15
CA ALA A 162 -3.59 -1.46 -6.62
C ALA A 162 -3.56 -1.47 -5.08
N LYS A 163 -4.67 -1.89 -4.46
CA LYS A 163 -4.78 -2.06 -3.01
C LYS A 163 -3.80 -3.12 -2.48
N LEU A 164 -3.65 -4.25 -3.19
CA LEU A 164 -2.69 -5.30 -2.79
C LEU A 164 -1.23 -4.83 -2.95
N LYS A 165 -0.93 -4.01 -3.96
CA LYS A 165 0.39 -3.43 -4.17
C LYS A 165 0.74 -2.41 -3.08
N GLN A 166 -0.19 -1.52 -2.73
CA GLN A 166 -0.06 -0.62 -1.57
C GLN A 166 0.11 -1.42 -0.27
N ASN A 167 -0.67 -2.48 -0.06
CA ASN A 167 -0.51 -3.35 1.10
C ASN A 167 0.85 -4.05 1.12
N ARG A 168 1.39 -4.44 -0.04
CA ARG A 168 2.72 -5.06 -0.15
C ARG A 168 3.85 -4.06 0.11
N GLU A 169 3.68 -2.80 -0.31
CA GLU A 169 4.60 -1.70 0.00
C GLU A 169 4.63 -1.40 1.51
N ASN A 170 3.51 -1.61 2.21
CA ASN A 170 3.42 -1.50 3.68
C ASN A 170 4.00 -2.71 4.44
N VAL A 171 4.44 -3.77 3.75
CA VAL A 171 5.06 -4.94 4.41
C VAL A 171 6.48 -4.58 4.84
N LYS A 172 6.63 -4.18 6.12
CA LYS A 172 7.93 -3.84 6.73
C LYS A 172 8.91 -5.03 6.79
N PHE A 173 8.40 -6.26 6.91
CA PHE A 173 9.23 -7.46 7.06
C PHE A 173 8.79 -8.55 6.10
N HIS A 174 9.75 -9.07 5.32
CA HIS A 174 9.49 -10.21 4.43
C HIS A 174 9.14 -11.46 5.25
N GLN A 175 8.38 -12.38 4.65
CA GLN A 175 8.11 -13.68 5.29
C GLN A 175 9.39 -14.54 5.24
N TYR A 176 9.60 -15.34 6.29
CA TYR A 176 10.58 -16.42 6.32
C TYR A 176 10.02 -17.65 5.57
N THR A 177 10.69 -18.80 5.62
CA THR A 177 10.23 -20.03 4.97
C THR A 177 8.94 -20.54 5.62
N GLY A 178 7.89 -20.77 4.81
CA GLY A 178 6.52 -20.97 5.31
C GLY A 178 5.89 -19.65 5.76
N SER A 179 4.61 -19.60 6.08
CA SER A 179 3.87 -18.37 6.42
C SER A 179 4.31 -17.64 7.72
N ARG A 180 5.54 -17.86 8.20
CA ARG A 180 6.09 -17.28 9.43
C ARG A 180 6.88 -16.02 9.13
N SER A 181 6.73 -14.96 9.93
CA SER A 181 7.58 -13.76 9.86
C SER A 181 8.93 -13.99 10.53
N TYR A 182 9.95 -13.17 10.19
CA TYR A 182 11.26 -13.23 10.84
C TYR A 182 11.19 -13.01 12.37
N ILE A 183 10.28 -12.14 12.83
CA ILE A 183 10.07 -11.89 14.26
C ILE A 183 9.58 -13.16 14.96
N ALA A 184 8.60 -13.86 14.37
CA ALA A 184 8.10 -15.11 14.91
C ALA A 184 9.14 -16.24 14.85
N ALA A 185 10.01 -16.25 13.83
CA ALA A 185 11.13 -17.19 13.75
C ALA A 185 12.17 -16.92 14.86
N ALA A 186 12.51 -15.66 15.10
CA ALA A 186 13.43 -15.26 16.16
C ALA A 186 12.89 -15.58 17.56
N TYR A 187 11.60 -15.36 17.81
CA TYR A 187 10.96 -15.69 19.09
C TYR A 187 11.03 -17.18 19.40
N VAL A 188 10.68 -18.04 18.43
CA VAL A 188 10.79 -19.49 18.59
C VAL A 188 12.25 -19.92 18.76
N ALA A 189 13.19 -19.29 18.05
CA ALA A 189 14.61 -19.56 18.23
C ALA A 189 15.10 -19.21 19.64
N LYS A 190 14.65 -18.10 20.21
CA LYS A 190 14.92 -17.73 21.61
C LYS A 190 14.40 -18.83 22.55
N GLN A 191 13.17 -19.31 22.34
CA GLN A 191 12.57 -20.33 23.23
C GLN A 191 13.18 -21.73 23.09
N GLU A 192 13.49 -22.17 21.87
CA GLU A 192 13.95 -23.55 21.64
C GLU A 192 15.46 -23.70 21.79
N LYS A 193 16.24 -22.73 21.26
CA LYS A 193 17.69 -22.87 21.07
C LYS A 193 18.53 -22.02 22.02
N TYR A 194 18.04 -20.86 22.44
CA TYR A 194 18.83 -19.87 23.18
C TYR A 194 18.13 -19.45 24.48
N LYS A 195 17.57 -20.44 25.20
CA LYS A 195 16.69 -20.25 26.37
C LYS A 195 17.17 -19.19 27.38
N ASP A 196 18.46 -19.17 27.68
CA ASP A 196 19.05 -18.33 28.73
C ASP A 196 20.01 -17.25 28.20
N THR A 197 20.15 -17.11 26.87
CA THR A 197 21.14 -16.19 26.26
C THR A 197 20.51 -15.43 25.10
N GLU A 198 20.63 -14.10 25.07
CA GLU A 198 20.11 -13.34 23.94
C GLU A 198 20.88 -13.69 22.66
N PRO A 199 20.21 -14.20 21.60
CA PRO A 199 20.87 -14.54 20.36
C PRO A 199 21.48 -13.30 19.71
N THR A 200 22.77 -13.36 19.37
CA THR A 200 23.45 -12.29 18.64
C THR A 200 22.80 -12.10 17.27
N ALA A 201 22.83 -10.87 16.73
CA ALA A 201 22.29 -10.58 15.39
C ALA A 201 22.86 -11.52 14.30
N ILE A 202 24.13 -11.91 14.44
CA ILE A 202 24.82 -12.86 13.56
C ILE A 202 24.20 -14.28 13.65
N ASP A 203 23.77 -14.70 14.84
CA ASP A 203 23.19 -16.03 15.07
C ASP A 203 21.77 -16.12 14.50
N LEU A 204 20.99 -15.05 14.63
CA LEU A 204 19.67 -14.93 13.99
C LEU A 204 19.79 -14.89 12.46
N PHE A 205 20.80 -14.19 11.93
CA PHE A 205 21.07 -14.14 10.50
C PHE A 205 21.42 -15.53 9.95
N LYS A 206 22.32 -16.25 10.62
CA LYS A 206 22.65 -17.65 10.29
C LYS A 206 21.42 -18.55 10.30
N LEU A 207 20.59 -18.45 11.33
CA LEU A 207 19.39 -19.28 11.42
C LEU A 207 18.39 -19.04 10.28
N THR A 208 18.28 -17.79 9.83
CA THR A 208 17.24 -17.36 8.90
C THR A 208 17.70 -17.30 7.44
N HIS A 209 19.01 -17.32 7.18
CA HIS A 209 19.58 -17.20 5.84
C HIS A 209 20.55 -18.34 5.49
N CYS A 210 20.68 -19.37 6.34
CA CYS A 210 21.33 -20.64 5.99
C CYS A 210 20.29 -21.75 5.75
N SER A 211 20.24 -22.27 4.52
CA SER A 211 19.53 -23.52 4.26
C SER A 211 20.40 -24.72 4.67
N LYS A 212 19.79 -25.76 5.27
CA LYS A 212 20.48 -27.02 5.60
C LYS A 212 21.08 -27.70 4.36
N THR A 213 20.47 -27.53 3.19
CA THR A 213 20.87 -28.20 1.94
C THR A 213 21.71 -27.33 1.02
N LYS A 214 21.46 -26.01 0.99
CA LYS A 214 22.11 -25.07 0.07
C LYS A 214 23.11 -24.12 0.74
N GLY A 215 23.22 -24.15 2.08
CA GLY A 215 24.03 -23.20 2.83
C GLY A 215 23.51 -21.76 2.72
N PHE A 216 24.39 -20.78 2.85
CA PHE A 216 24.09 -19.36 2.60
C PHE A 216 23.92 -19.07 1.12
N SER A 217 23.03 -18.14 0.79
CA SER A 217 23.01 -17.53 -0.55
C SER A 217 24.29 -16.72 -0.80
N ASP A 218 24.67 -16.55 -2.06
CA ASP A 218 25.91 -15.83 -2.41
C ASP A 218 25.88 -14.36 -1.98
N ASP A 219 24.69 -13.76 -1.92
CA ASP A 219 24.49 -12.42 -1.38
C ASP A 219 24.69 -12.38 0.15
N ALA A 220 24.24 -13.41 0.87
CA ALA A 220 24.42 -13.51 2.32
C ALA A 220 25.89 -13.75 2.71
N LYS A 221 26.66 -14.48 1.87
CA LYS A 221 28.11 -14.66 2.08
C LYS A 221 28.88 -13.35 1.91
N LYS A 222 28.48 -12.50 0.95
CA LYS A 222 29.07 -11.17 0.76
C LYS A 222 28.75 -10.20 1.90
N ALA A 223 27.61 -10.37 2.55
CA ALA A 223 27.16 -9.54 3.67
C ALA A 223 27.69 -9.99 5.05
N ALA A 224 28.23 -11.21 5.17
CA ALA A 224 28.83 -11.67 6.42
C ALA A 224 30.17 -10.94 6.66
N PRO A 225 30.37 -10.26 7.81
CA PRO A 225 31.60 -9.53 8.07
C PRO A 225 32.75 -10.53 8.24
N VAL A 226 33.75 -10.43 7.37
CA VAL A 226 35.08 -11.03 7.58
C VAL A 226 35.64 -10.40 8.85
N ALA A 227 35.87 -11.23 9.86
CA ALA A 227 36.45 -10.85 11.14
C ALA A 227 37.86 -10.28 10.94
N ALA A 228 38.01 -8.96 11.13
CA ALA A 228 39.29 -8.32 11.44
C ALA A 228 39.04 -7.22 12.49
N PRO A 229 39.49 -7.39 13.74
CA PRO A 229 39.19 -6.48 14.84
C PRO A 229 40.28 -5.42 14.94
N LYS A 230 39.90 -4.14 14.81
CA LYS A 230 40.62 -2.99 15.39
C LYS A 230 39.88 -1.66 15.18
N SER A 231 39.09 -1.52 14.12
CA SER A 231 38.37 -0.25 13.81
C SER A 231 36.91 -0.20 14.29
N ILE A 232 36.23 -1.34 14.39
CA ILE A 232 34.79 -1.39 14.73
C ILE A 232 34.53 -1.15 16.24
N SER A 233 35.51 -1.45 17.10
CA SER A 233 35.36 -1.33 18.57
C SER A 233 35.11 0.11 19.03
N GLN A 234 35.75 1.11 18.40
CA GLN A 234 35.62 2.50 18.81
C GLN A 234 34.26 3.08 18.41
N GLN A 235 33.82 2.83 17.17
CA GLN A 235 32.51 3.28 16.70
C GLN A 235 31.35 2.62 17.46
N MET A 236 31.51 1.35 17.85
CA MET A 236 30.51 0.66 18.67
C MET A 236 30.45 1.21 20.10
N GLN A 237 31.60 1.55 20.69
CA GLN A 237 31.65 2.18 22.02
C GLN A 237 31.06 3.60 22.00
N GLU A 238 31.33 4.36 20.94
CA GLU A 238 30.80 5.71 20.77
C GLU A 238 29.28 5.71 20.54
N LEU A 239 28.77 4.80 19.71
CA LEU A 239 27.32 4.63 19.53
C LEU A 239 26.63 4.14 20.81
N GLN A 240 27.29 3.28 21.61
CA GLN A 240 26.76 2.86 22.90
C GLN A 240 26.69 4.04 23.90
N ALA A 241 27.72 4.89 23.91
CA ALA A 241 27.73 6.08 24.76
C ALA A 241 26.65 7.10 24.35
N GLN A 242 26.44 7.30 23.04
CA GLN A 242 25.36 8.15 22.53
C GLN A 242 23.98 7.60 22.88
N LEU A 243 23.80 6.28 22.78
CA LEU A 243 22.53 5.63 23.13
C LEU A 243 22.19 5.76 24.63
N GLU A 244 23.17 5.64 25.52
CA GLU A 244 22.94 5.84 26.96
C GLU A 244 22.70 7.32 27.31
N ALA A 245 23.39 8.25 26.64
CA ALA A 245 23.13 9.69 26.82
C ALA A 245 21.72 10.10 26.37
N GLU A 246 21.23 9.59 25.23
CA GLU A 246 19.86 9.83 24.77
C GLU A 246 18.81 9.19 25.68
N LYS A 247 19.10 8.02 26.27
CA LYS A 247 18.20 7.40 27.26
C LYS A 247 18.09 8.26 28.52
N GLU A 248 19.20 8.80 29.01
CA GLU A 248 19.22 9.72 30.15
C GLU A 248 18.46 11.02 29.84
N GLU A 249 18.65 11.60 28.65
CA GLU A 249 17.90 12.77 28.20
C GLU A 249 16.40 12.49 28.13
N SER A 250 16.01 11.33 27.58
CA SER A 250 14.60 10.93 27.49
C SER A 250 13.96 10.69 28.86
N ALA A 251 14.73 10.20 29.85
CA ALA A 251 14.28 10.06 31.23
C ALA A 251 14.07 11.43 31.89
N GLY A 252 14.99 12.38 31.65
CA GLY A 252 14.85 13.76 32.12
C GLY A 252 13.64 14.47 31.51
N LEU A 253 13.38 14.27 30.22
CA LEU A 253 12.18 14.79 29.54
C LEU A 253 10.89 14.17 30.11
N ARG A 254 10.86 12.86 30.35
CA ARG A 254 9.71 12.19 30.98
C ARG A 254 9.38 12.75 32.36
N GLN A 255 10.40 13.03 33.18
CA GLN A 255 10.18 13.67 34.49
C GLN A 255 9.65 15.10 34.35
N LYS A 256 10.09 15.88 33.35
CA LYS A 256 9.55 17.22 33.10
C LYS A 256 8.09 17.18 32.67
N VAL A 257 7.72 16.23 31.81
CA VAL A 257 6.31 16.04 31.37
C VAL A 257 5.43 15.71 32.57
N GLN A 258 5.83 14.76 33.42
CA GLN A 258 5.07 14.41 34.62
C GLN A 258 4.90 15.59 35.60
N ARG A 259 5.92 16.45 35.74
CA ARG A 259 5.81 17.66 36.57
C ARG A 259 4.86 18.68 35.97
N LEU A 260 4.87 18.87 34.65
CA LEU A 260 3.94 19.78 33.98
C LEU A 260 2.50 19.27 34.04
N GLU A 261 2.29 17.96 33.89
CA GLU A 261 0.97 17.32 34.07
C GLU A 261 0.45 17.55 35.49
N ALA A 262 1.26 17.31 36.52
CA ALA A 262 0.85 17.57 37.91
C ALA A 262 0.53 19.05 38.18
N GLN A 263 1.30 19.98 37.59
CA GLN A 263 1.03 21.42 37.70
C GLN A 263 -0.25 21.83 36.95
N ALA A 264 -0.55 21.20 35.82
CA ALA A 264 -1.77 21.43 35.06
C ALA A 264 -2.99 20.98 35.87
N GLU A 265 -2.98 19.77 36.43
CA GLU A 265 -4.04 19.25 37.29
C GLU A 265 -4.27 20.14 38.52
N GLU A 266 -3.20 20.63 39.16
CA GLU A 266 -3.30 21.54 40.30
C GLU A 266 -3.93 22.89 39.91
N SER A 267 -3.60 23.41 38.72
CA SER A 267 -4.18 24.66 38.20
C SER A 267 -5.66 24.50 37.83
N GLU A 268 -6.06 23.34 37.27
CA GLU A 268 -7.44 23.02 36.96
C GLU A 268 -8.29 22.89 38.23
N ALA A 269 -7.77 22.24 39.26
CA ALA A 269 -8.45 22.13 40.56
C ALA A 269 -8.63 23.50 41.24
N LYS A 270 -7.66 24.41 41.09
CA LYS A 270 -7.79 25.80 41.58
C LYS A 270 -8.84 26.58 40.78
N ALA A 271 -8.88 26.41 39.46
CA ALA A 271 -9.87 27.06 38.61
C ALA A 271 -11.30 26.58 38.92
N GLN A 272 -11.50 25.29 39.21
CA GLN A 272 -12.79 24.75 39.62
C GLN A 272 -13.29 25.35 40.94
N LYS A 273 -12.42 25.43 41.96
CA LYS A 273 -12.77 26.07 43.24
C LYS A 273 -13.13 27.55 43.09
N GLN A 274 -12.37 28.29 42.27
CA GLN A 274 -12.69 29.68 41.96
C GLN A 274 -14.02 29.81 41.20
N ALA A 275 -14.35 28.88 40.30
CA ALA A 275 -15.62 28.88 39.59
C ALA A 275 -16.81 28.67 40.54
N GLU A 276 -16.69 27.75 41.51
CA GLU A 276 -17.71 27.51 42.55
C GLU A 276 -17.91 28.75 43.44
N GLU A 277 -16.83 29.42 43.85
CA GLU A 277 -16.92 30.69 44.60
C GLU A 277 -17.61 31.79 43.79
N ILE A 278 -17.28 31.93 42.51
CA ILE A 278 -17.95 32.90 41.61
C ILE A 278 -19.43 32.58 41.46
N GLU A 279 -19.82 31.30 41.36
CA GLU A 279 -21.22 30.89 41.28
C GLU A 279 -21.98 31.25 42.56
N ASN A 280 -21.40 30.95 43.73
CA ASN A 280 -22.00 31.29 45.02
C ASN A 280 -22.19 32.80 45.19
N LEU A 281 -21.19 33.61 44.80
CA LEU A 281 -21.28 35.07 44.82
C LEU A 281 -22.35 35.59 43.86
N LYS A 282 -22.46 35.02 42.65
CA LYS A 282 -23.52 35.40 41.69
C LYS A 282 -24.91 35.14 42.27
N LYS A 283 -25.12 34.00 42.94
CA LYS A 283 -26.39 33.66 43.58
C LYS A 283 -26.75 34.66 44.69
N ALA A 284 -25.79 35.04 45.53
CA ALA A 284 -26.00 36.05 46.57
C ALA A 284 -26.36 37.43 45.98
N ILE A 285 -25.75 37.82 44.85
CA ILE A 285 -26.07 39.06 44.13
C ILE A 285 -27.50 39.02 43.58
N THR A 286 -27.93 37.90 43.01
CA THR A 286 -29.31 37.78 42.49
C THR A 286 -30.35 37.84 43.61
N ASP A 287 -30.07 37.24 44.77
CA ASP A 287 -30.97 37.28 45.92
C ASP A 287 -31.09 38.70 46.51
N THR A 288 -29.96 39.43 46.60
CA THR A 288 -29.96 40.83 47.04
C THR A 288 -30.68 41.75 46.04
N GLN A 289 -30.48 41.57 44.74
CA GLN A 289 -31.22 42.31 43.71
C GLN A 289 -32.73 42.07 43.81
N LYS A 290 -33.15 40.81 44.00
CA LYS A 290 -34.56 40.47 44.19
C LYS A 290 -35.14 41.16 45.43
N SER A 291 -34.44 41.09 46.55
CA SER A 291 -34.87 41.79 47.77
C SER A 291 -34.97 43.30 47.57
N ALA A 292 -34.04 43.93 46.85
CA ALA A 292 -34.07 45.36 46.57
C ALA A 292 -35.27 45.77 45.70
N VAL A 293 -35.64 44.96 44.71
CA VAL A 293 -36.86 45.16 43.90
C VAL A 293 -38.11 45.03 44.77
N ASP A 294 -38.15 44.04 45.65
CA ASP A 294 -39.27 43.85 46.60
C ASP A 294 -39.41 45.07 47.53
N THR A 295 -38.30 45.61 48.06
CA THR A 295 -38.32 46.83 48.88
C THR A 295 -38.79 48.05 48.07
N GLN A 296 -38.32 48.20 46.83
CA GLN A 296 -38.77 49.29 45.94
C GLN A 296 -40.27 49.19 45.62
N ASN A 297 -40.80 47.98 45.42
CA ASN A 297 -42.22 47.74 45.21
C ASN A 297 -43.05 48.10 46.45
N LEU A 298 -42.57 47.73 47.64
CA LEU A 298 -43.21 48.08 48.92
C LEU A 298 -43.25 49.60 49.14
N ILE A 299 -42.14 50.30 48.84
CA ILE A 299 -42.08 51.78 48.89
C ILE A 299 -43.10 52.39 47.93
N ARG A 300 -43.23 51.88 46.69
CA ARG A 300 -44.26 52.34 45.74
C ARG A 300 -45.68 52.14 46.28
N GLN A 301 -45.97 51.00 46.90
CA GLN A 301 -47.27 50.74 47.53
C GLN A 301 -47.56 51.73 48.68
N MET A 302 -46.57 52.01 49.52
CA MET A 302 -46.71 52.98 50.62
C MET A 302 -46.95 54.41 50.11
N ILE A 303 -46.22 54.84 49.08
CA ILE A 303 -46.42 56.16 48.45
C ILE A 303 -47.82 56.27 47.85
N ALA A 304 -48.29 55.24 47.13
CA ALA A 304 -49.64 55.22 46.56
C ALA A 304 -50.74 55.28 47.65
N PHE A 305 -50.57 54.54 48.75
CA PHE A 305 -51.49 54.56 49.88
C PHE A 305 -51.56 55.95 50.55
N GLY A 306 -50.41 56.59 50.75
CA GLY A 306 -50.34 57.95 51.28
C GLY A 306 -51.01 58.98 50.37
N GLN A 307 -50.84 58.85 49.04
CA GLN A 307 -51.53 59.70 48.07
C GLN A 307 -53.05 59.52 48.12
N THR A 308 -53.57 58.29 48.26
CA THR A 308 -55.02 58.05 48.41
C THR A 308 -55.61 58.61 49.70
N GLN A 309 -54.88 58.58 50.82
CA GLN A 309 -55.34 59.19 52.08
C GLN A 309 -55.35 60.72 52.00
N ALA A 310 -54.34 61.32 51.37
CA ALA A 310 -54.29 62.77 51.16
C ALA A 310 -55.42 63.25 50.25
N VAL A 311 -55.72 62.54 49.16
CA VAL A 311 -56.85 62.85 48.27
C VAL A 311 -58.19 62.64 48.99
N GLY A 312 -58.33 61.58 49.79
CA GLY A 312 -59.53 61.36 50.62
C GLY A 312 -59.76 62.46 51.67
N HIS A 313 -58.70 62.90 52.35
CA HIS A 313 -58.77 64.03 53.29
C HIS A 313 -59.08 65.36 52.61
N ILE A 314 -58.51 65.63 51.42
CA ILE A 314 -58.82 66.82 50.63
C ILE A 314 -60.28 66.80 50.15
N LEU A 315 -60.82 65.63 49.76
CA LEU A 315 -62.22 65.49 49.35
C LEU A 315 -63.20 65.76 50.51
N VAL A 316 -62.90 65.25 51.71
CA VAL A 316 -63.71 65.48 52.92
C VAL A 316 -63.69 66.95 53.36
N ILE A 317 -62.54 67.64 53.21
CA ILE A 317 -62.44 69.08 53.50
C ILE A 317 -63.20 69.92 52.46
N CYS A 318 -63.21 69.50 51.19
CA CYS A 318 -63.99 70.17 50.15
C CYS A 318 -65.50 69.94 50.30
N GLU A 319 -65.96 68.76 50.74
CA GLU A 319 -67.39 68.52 51.05
C GLU A 319 -67.88 69.32 52.27
N TRP A 320 -67.01 69.61 53.23
CA TRP A 320 -67.34 70.45 54.40
C TRP A 320 -67.25 71.96 54.15
N SER A 321 -66.71 72.39 53.00
CA SER A 321 -66.66 73.81 52.59
C SER A 321 -67.80 74.21 51.63
N LEU A 322 -68.68 73.27 51.28
CA LEU A 322 -69.80 73.46 50.34
C LEU A 322 -71.19 73.31 51.01
N VAL A 323 -71.25 73.31 52.34
CA VAL A 323 -72.47 73.40 53.17
C VAL A 323 -72.36 74.62 54.07
#